data_AF-A0A8C2I6Y3-F1
#
_entry.id   AF-A0A8C2I6Y3-F1
#
_cell.length_a   1.000
_cell.length_b   1.000
_cell.length_c   1.000
_cell.angle_alpha   90.00
_cell.angle_beta   90.00
_cell.angle_gamma   90.00
#
_symmetry.space_group_name_H-M   'P 1'
#
loop_
_entity.id
_entity.type
_entity.pdbx_description
1 polymer ?
#
loop_
_entity_poly.entity_id
_entity_poly.type
_entity_poly.pdbx_seq_one_letter_code
_entity_poly.pdbx_strand_id
1 'polypeptide(L)'
;KMMLLFCLLVFSITEYTFAQSIRPQQNDINITEKQPVMLSCKYEGSANSLHWYRQYPGSKPEFVLLVIEASTMHVKYADPRIPGMDGKISMKDKQVYLEISSAEVSDSALYYCALEPTVTGNTSTLYKNLLNLHSFVIASRFLLADKICCVINDNLALSQLTDLNSLLQPHDGIISSLMSHKKTL
;
A
#
# COMPACT_ATOMS: atom_id res chain seq x y z
N LYS A 1 -46.91 19.67 21.46
CA LYS A 1 -46.14 20.63 20.62
C LYS A 1 -44.73 20.91 21.14
N MET A 2 -44.44 20.80 22.44
CA MET A 2 -43.07 20.97 23.00
C MET A 2 -42.18 19.72 22.91
N MET A 3 -42.76 18.53 22.70
CA MET A 3 -42.03 17.25 22.61
C MET A 3 -41.41 16.97 21.23
N LEU A 4 -41.94 17.60 20.16
CA LEU A 4 -41.41 17.47 18.79
C LEU A 4 -40.14 18.30 18.55
N LEU A 5 -39.97 19.42 19.28
CA LEU A 5 -38.75 20.23 19.22
C LEU A 5 -37.54 19.55 19.85
N PHE A 6 -37.75 18.69 20.86
CA PHE A 6 -36.66 17.95 21.49
C PHE A 6 -36.09 16.88 20.56
N CYS A 7 -36.93 16.19 19.77
CA CYS A 7 -36.47 15.25 18.74
C CYS A 7 -35.70 15.92 17.60
N LEU A 8 -36.06 17.16 17.22
CA LEU A 8 -35.34 17.92 16.19
C LEU A 8 -33.98 18.46 16.70
N LEU A 9 -33.88 18.80 17.98
CA LEU A 9 -32.61 19.20 18.60
C LEU A 9 -31.64 18.03 18.75
N VAL A 10 -32.12 16.81 19.01
CA VAL A 10 -31.29 15.59 19.03
C VAL A 10 -30.80 15.22 17.61
N PHE A 11 -31.56 15.59 16.56
CA PHE A 11 -31.13 15.45 15.16
C PHE A 11 -30.11 16.52 14.71
N SER A 12 -29.94 17.60 15.46
CA SER A 12 -29.08 18.74 15.08
C SER A 12 -27.66 18.69 15.62
N ILE A 13 -27.30 17.63 16.36
CA ILE A 13 -25.93 17.35 16.80
C ILE A 13 -25.42 16.05 16.20
N THR A 14 -25.50 15.92 14.87
CA THR A 14 -24.53 15.07 14.17
C THR A 14 -23.22 15.84 14.12
N GLU A 15 -22.43 15.76 15.19
CA GLU A 15 -21.02 16.10 15.14
C GLU A 15 -20.40 15.28 14.00
N TYR A 16 -20.10 15.94 12.88
CA TYR A 16 -19.38 15.33 11.78
C TYR A 16 -17.91 15.24 12.20
N THR A 17 -17.58 14.30 13.08
CA THR A 17 -16.17 13.96 13.33
C THR A 17 -15.65 13.34 12.05
N PHE A 18 -14.77 14.06 11.34
CA PHE A 18 -14.13 13.48 10.18
C PHE A 18 -13.24 12.32 10.68
N ALA A 19 -13.70 11.08 10.48
CA ALA A 19 -12.93 9.91 10.83
C ALA A 19 -11.67 9.88 9.97
N GLN A 20 -10.50 9.91 10.60
CA GLN A 20 -9.22 9.76 9.91
C GLN A 20 -8.93 8.28 9.69
N SER A 21 -8.49 7.92 8.50
CA SER A 21 -8.11 6.55 8.15
C SER A 21 -7.00 6.56 7.10
N ILE A 22 -6.24 5.48 7.03
CA ILE A 22 -5.31 5.20 5.94
C ILE A 22 -5.41 3.72 5.61
N ARG A 23 -5.48 3.39 4.33
CA ARG A 23 -5.60 2.02 3.83
C ARG A 23 -4.86 1.85 2.51
N PRO A 24 -4.22 0.71 2.27
CA PRO A 24 -3.59 0.44 0.98
C PRO A 24 -4.64 0.29 -0.13
N GLN A 25 -4.27 0.62 -1.37
CA GLN A 25 -5.13 0.27 -2.52
C GLN A 25 -5.03 -1.22 -2.88
N GLN A 26 -3.88 -1.85 -2.59
CA GLN A 26 -3.64 -3.27 -2.77
C GLN A 26 -2.88 -3.78 -1.54
N ASN A 27 -3.38 -4.84 -0.92
CA ASN A 27 -2.76 -5.42 0.27
C ASN A 27 -1.51 -6.24 -0.07
N ASP A 28 -1.47 -6.82 -1.26
CA ASP A 28 -0.41 -7.71 -1.73
C ASP A 28 -0.03 -7.35 -3.17
N ILE A 29 1.27 -7.18 -3.43
CA ILE A 29 1.83 -6.83 -4.74
C ILE A 29 2.92 -7.84 -5.07
N ASN A 30 2.77 -8.51 -6.21
CA ASN A 30 3.77 -9.40 -6.78
C ASN A 30 4.27 -8.82 -8.09
N ILE A 31 5.57 -8.54 -8.17
CA ILE A 31 6.18 -7.97 -9.37
C ILE A 31 7.48 -8.71 -9.70
N THR A 32 7.93 -8.58 -10.94
CA THR A 32 9.23 -9.10 -11.37
C THR A 32 10.32 -8.05 -11.16
N GLU A 33 11.51 -8.48 -10.76
CA GLU A 33 12.73 -7.66 -10.66
C GLU A 33 12.93 -6.75 -11.88
N LYS A 34 13.55 -5.58 -11.64
CA LYS A 34 13.86 -4.49 -12.59
C LYS A 34 12.65 -3.71 -13.09
N GLN A 35 11.44 -4.13 -12.73
CA GLN A 35 10.25 -3.31 -13.00
C GLN A 35 10.10 -2.21 -11.95
N PRO A 36 9.58 -1.03 -12.33
CA PRO A 36 9.17 -0.05 -11.35
C PRO A 36 7.94 -0.54 -10.59
N VAL A 37 7.89 -0.29 -9.28
CA VAL A 37 6.69 -0.54 -8.47
C VAL A 37 6.22 0.74 -7.81
N MET A 38 4.90 0.93 -7.79
CA MET A 38 4.25 2.07 -7.15
C MET A 38 3.27 1.55 -6.11
N LEU A 39 3.68 1.60 -4.84
CA LEU A 39 2.81 1.29 -3.71
C LEU A 39 1.94 2.51 -3.41
N SER A 40 0.69 2.29 -3.01
CA SER A 40 -0.23 3.39 -2.75
C SER A 40 -1.14 3.13 -1.56
N CYS A 41 -1.35 4.19 -0.78
CA CYS A 41 -2.36 4.20 0.27
C CYS A 41 -3.30 5.39 0.09
N LYS A 42 -4.59 5.12 0.24
CA LYS A 42 -5.64 6.12 0.31
C LYS A 42 -5.83 6.51 1.77
N TYR A 43 -5.91 7.81 2.03
CA TYR A 43 -6.21 8.34 3.35
C TYR A 43 -7.50 9.14 3.33
N GLU A 44 -8.15 9.22 4.48
CA GLU A 44 -9.32 10.05 4.69
C GLU A 44 -8.99 11.10 5.74
N GLY A 45 -9.36 12.35 5.45
CA GLY A 45 -9.29 13.46 6.39
C GLY A 45 -8.11 14.38 6.14
N SER A 46 -7.73 15.09 7.19
CA SER A 46 -6.59 15.99 7.20
C SER A 46 -5.36 15.28 7.78
N ALA A 47 -4.27 15.35 7.04
CA ALA A 47 -2.97 14.80 7.39
C ALA A 47 -1.99 15.93 7.68
N ASN A 48 -1.26 15.86 8.79
CA ASN A 48 -0.07 16.70 8.98
C ASN A 48 1.09 16.16 8.15
N SER A 49 1.24 14.83 8.13
CA SER A 49 2.29 14.15 7.39
C SER A 49 1.90 12.70 7.09
N LEU A 50 2.39 12.19 5.97
CA LEU A 50 2.20 10.81 5.51
C LEU A 50 3.58 10.15 5.46
N HIS A 51 3.72 8.99 6.08
CA HIS A 51 5.00 8.32 6.29
C HIS A 51 5.00 6.97 5.59
N TRP A 52 6.17 6.57 5.11
CA TRP A 52 6.46 5.23 4.64
C TRP A 52 7.52 4.57 5.51
N TYR A 53 7.25 3.34 5.92
CA TYR A 53 8.21 2.47 6.59
C TYR A 53 8.34 1.16 5.83
N ARG A 54 9.49 0.52 5.93
CA ARG A 54 9.78 -0.81 5.38
C ARG A 54 10.14 -1.75 6.51
N GLN A 55 9.62 -2.98 6.49
CA GLN A 55 9.92 -4.01 7.47
C GLN A 55 10.26 -5.32 6.78
N TYR A 56 11.49 -5.76 6.96
CA TYR A 56 11.91 -7.12 6.60
C TYR A 56 11.36 -8.16 7.58
N PRO A 57 11.17 -9.42 7.15
CA PRO A 57 10.75 -10.49 8.05
C PRO A 57 11.62 -10.57 9.30
N GLY A 58 11.00 -10.54 10.48
CA GLY A 58 11.71 -10.61 11.78
C GLY A 58 12.37 -9.31 12.25
N SER A 59 12.34 -8.25 11.45
CA SER A 59 12.93 -6.94 11.80
C SER A 59 11.87 -5.96 12.31
N LYS A 60 12.31 -4.86 12.92
CA LYS A 60 11.43 -3.71 13.23
C LYS A 60 11.16 -2.88 11.96
N PRO A 61 10.05 -2.12 11.87
CA PRO A 61 9.86 -1.17 10.78
C PRO A 61 10.94 -0.07 10.79
N GLU A 62 11.47 0.23 9.61
CA GLU A 62 12.48 1.26 9.37
C GLU A 62 11.88 2.39 8.54
N PHE A 63 12.18 3.63 8.91
CA PHE A 63 11.68 4.81 8.19
C PHE A 63 12.29 4.88 6.79
N VAL A 64 11.46 5.10 5.77
CA VAL A 64 11.87 5.26 4.36
C VAL A 64 11.85 6.73 3.98
N LEU A 65 10.67 7.35 4.11
CA LEU A 65 10.44 8.76 3.82
C LEU A 65 9.12 9.24 4.42
N LEU A 66 8.93 10.55 4.47
CA LEU A 66 7.63 11.18 4.71
C LEU A 66 7.34 12.23 3.66
N VAL A 67 6.06 12.45 3.41
CA VAL A 67 5.51 13.48 2.54
C VAL A 67 4.63 14.40 3.39
N ILE A 68 4.87 15.69 3.30
CA ILE A 68 4.07 16.72 3.99
C ILE A 68 3.08 17.33 3.00
N GLU A 69 1.81 17.34 3.40
CA GLU A 69 0.73 18.03 2.68
C GLU A 69 0.81 19.54 3.00
N ALA A 70 1.48 20.31 2.14
CA ALA A 70 1.58 21.78 2.22
C ALA A 70 1.30 22.42 0.84
N SER A 71 1.39 23.76 0.74
CA SER A 71 1.22 24.48 -0.55
C SER A 71 2.17 23.97 -1.65
N THR A 72 3.30 23.41 -1.25
CA THR A 72 4.25 22.68 -2.08
C THR A 72 4.53 21.32 -1.45
N MET A 73 4.64 20.27 -2.27
CA MET A 73 4.99 18.94 -1.79
C MET A 73 6.41 18.93 -1.24
N HIS A 74 6.58 18.54 0.02
CA HIS A 74 7.89 18.35 0.64
C HIS A 74 8.08 16.88 1.01
N VAL A 75 9.17 16.29 0.53
CA VAL A 75 9.57 14.92 0.85
C VAL A 75 10.83 14.97 1.73
N LYS A 76 10.78 14.28 2.87
CA LYS A 76 11.95 14.07 3.72
C LYS A 76 12.29 12.58 3.71
N TYR A 77 13.51 12.26 3.30
CA TYR A 77 13.99 10.89 3.21
C TYR A 77 14.63 10.43 4.52
N ALA A 78 14.78 9.11 4.65
CA ALA A 78 15.70 8.51 5.60
C ALA A 78 17.13 9.03 5.40
N ASP A 79 17.93 8.92 6.46
CA ASP A 79 19.35 9.23 6.45
C ASP A 79 20.12 7.98 6.93
N PRO A 80 20.87 7.30 6.04
CA PRO A 80 21.10 7.64 4.63
C PRO A 80 19.85 7.43 3.76
N ARG A 81 19.76 8.17 2.64
CA ARG A 81 18.69 7.99 1.65
C ARG A 81 18.79 6.60 1.02
N ILE A 82 17.65 5.90 0.95
CA ILE A 82 17.54 4.64 0.22
C ILE A 82 17.51 4.96 -1.29
N PRO A 83 18.48 4.49 -2.08
CA PRO A 83 18.51 4.73 -3.52
C PRO A 83 17.29 4.12 -4.23
N GLY A 84 16.83 4.76 -5.30
CA GLY A 84 15.72 4.26 -6.11
C GLY A 84 14.33 4.38 -5.47
N MET A 85 14.22 4.89 -4.24
CA MET A 85 12.93 5.14 -3.58
C MET A 85 12.54 6.62 -3.57
N ASP A 86 11.29 6.92 -3.92
CA ASP A 86 10.73 8.27 -3.87
C ASP A 86 9.25 8.32 -3.49
N GLY A 87 8.80 9.47 -2.97
CA GLY A 87 7.45 9.69 -2.46
C GLY A 87 6.67 10.67 -3.33
N LYS A 88 5.38 10.37 -3.56
CA LYS A 88 4.45 11.29 -4.25
C LYS A 88 3.14 11.38 -3.48
N ILE A 89 2.39 12.47 -3.67
CA ILE A 89 1.05 12.64 -3.10
C ILE A 89 0.09 13.19 -4.14
N SER A 90 -1.12 12.62 -4.19
CA SER A 90 -2.29 13.22 -4.85
C SER A 90 -3.22 13.75 -3.78
N MET A 91 -3.25 15.06 -3.59
CA MET A 91 -4.16 15.72 -2.64
C MET A 91 -5.62 15.58 -3.08
N LYS A 92 -5.87 15.61 -4.39
CA LYS A 92 -7.20 15.47 -4.99
C LYS A 92 -7.80 14.10 -4.67
N ASP A 93 -7.00 13.05 -4.85
CA ASP A 93 -7.47 11.68 -4.67
C ASP A 93 -7.23 11.15 -3.26
N LYS A 94 -6.61 11.98 -2.40
CA LYS A 94 -6.15 11.66 -1.05
C LYS A 94 -5.35 10.36 -1.03
N GLN A 95 -4.29 10.32 -1.82
CA GLN A 95 -3.40 9.17 -1.95
C GLN A 95 -1.94 9.56 -1.76
N VAL A 96 -1.20 8.71 -1.08
CA VAL A 96 0.26 8.77 -0.97
C VAL A 96 0.87 7.57 -1.68
N TYR A 97 1.97 7.80 -2.37
CA TYR A 97 2.67 6.80 -3.16
C TYR A 97 4.11 6.64 -2.68
N LEU A 98 4.60 5.41 -2.73
CA LEU A 98 6.02 5.08 -2.68
C LEU A 98 6.40 4.42 -4.00
N GLU A 99 7.30 5.06 -4.73
CA GLU A 99 7.89 4.54 -5.96
C GLU A 99 9.21 3.85 -5.63
N ILE A 100 9.41 2.65 -6.17
CA ILE A 100 10.70 1.98 -6.25
C ILE A 100 11.02 1.87 -7.75
N SER A 101 12.01 2.63 -8.22
CA SER A 101 12.24 2.86 -9.65
C SER A 101 12.75 1.63 -10.40
N SER A 102 13.48 0.76 -9.71
CA SER A 102 13.99 -0.51 -10.25
C SER A 102 13.99 -1.52 -9.12
N ALA A 103 12.90 -2.28 -9.01
CA ALA A 103 12.69 -3.21 -7.91
C ALA A 103 13.72 -4.35 -7.92
N GLU A 104 14.39 -4.60 -6.79
CA GLU A 104 15.25 -5.75 -6.60
C GLU A 104 14.59 -6.79 -5.69
N VAL A 105 14.98 -8.07 -5.77
CA VAL A 105 14.45 -9.11 -4.87
C VAL A 105 14.66 -8.74 -3.39
N SER A 106 15.76 -8.03 -3.08
CA SER A 106 16.13 -7.48 -1.77
C SER A 106 15.17 -6.38 -1.26
N ASP A 107 14.33 -5.81 -2.12
CA ASP A 107 13.29 -4.85 -1.74
C ASP A 107 11.99 -5.53 -1.28
N SER A 108 11.88 -6.86 -1.36
CA SER A 108 10.71 -7.61 -0.89
C SER A 108 10.54 -7.46 0.62
N ALA A 109 9.41 -6.89 1.05
CA ALA A 109 9.17 -6.53 2.45
C ALA A 109 7.69 -6.21 2.71
N LEU A 110 7.35 -6.01 3.99
CA LEU A 110 6.14 -5.30 4.36
C LEU A 110 6.42 -3.79 4.31
N TYR A 111 5.60 -3.07 3.56
CA TYR A 111 5.64 -1.62 3.47
C TYR A 111 4.45 -1.04 4.24
N TYR A 112 4.73 -0.19 5.21
CA TYR A 112 3.71 0.47 6.02
C TYR A 112 3.54 1.91 5.54
N CYS A 113 2.30 2.29 5.26
CA CYS A 113 1.93 3.68 5.14
C CYS A 113 1.30 4.13 6.45
N ALA A 114 1.71 5.29 6.95
CA ALA A 114 1.18 5.84 8.18
C ALA A 114 0.77 7.31 8.01
N LEU A 115 -0.24 7.72 8.75
CA LEU A 115 -0.84 9.03 8.74
C LEU A 115 -0.68 9.68 10.13
N GLU A 116 -0.06 10.85 10.19
CA GLU A 116 -0.13 11.74 11.34
C GLU A 116 -1.37 12.64 11.20
N PRO A 117 -2.40 12.46 12.03
CA PRO A 117 -3.62 13.23 11.95
C PRO A 117 -3.40 14.70 12.33
N THR A 118 -4.10 15.62 11.67
CA THR A 118 -4.27 16.99 12.19
C THR A 118 -5.27 16.94 13.35
N VAL A 119 -4.92 17.52 14.50
CA VAL A 119 -5.82 17.57 15.66
C VAL A 119 -6.92 18.58 15.39
N THR A 120 -8.17 18.13 15.18
CA THR A 120 -9.31 19.02 14.91
C THR A 120 -10.55 18.76 15.78
N GLY A 121 -10.48 17.95 16.86
CA GLY A 121 -11.63 17.67 17.74
C GLY A 121 -11.30 17.03 19.10
N ASN A 122 -12.22 17.16 20.07
CA ASN A 122 -12.05 16.88 21.51
C ASN A 122 -11.64 15.42 21.80
N THR A 123 -10.58 15.24 22.60
CA THR A 123 -9.78 14.01 22.76
C THR A 123 -10.50 12.83 23.43
N SER A 124 -11.71 13.04 23.96
CA SER A 124 -12.36 12.08 24.87
C SER A 124 -13.16 10.95 24.18
N THR A 125 -13.55 11.09 22.92
CA THR A 125 -14.39 10.09 22.20
C THR A 125 -13.58 9.06 21.40
N LEU A 126 -12.35 9.40 20.98
CA LEU A 126 -11.44 8.47 20.31
C LEU A 126 -11.02 7.28 21.20
N TYR A 127 -10.95 7.50 22.51
CA TYR A 127 -10.53 6.50 23.50
C TYR A 127 -11.44 5.25 23.57
N LYS A 128 -12.75 5.41 23.38
CA LYS A 128 -13.72 4.31 23.62
C LYS A 128 -13.85 3.32 22.46
N ASN A 129 -13.61 3.76 21.23
CA ASN A 129 -13.69 2.87 20.05
C ASN A 129 -12.37 2.16 19.77
N LEU A 130 -11.24 2.73 20.21
CA LEU A 130 -9.90 2.19 19.92
C LEU A 130 -9.49 1.03 20.82
N LEU A 131 -10.09 0.88 22.01
CA LEU A 131 -9.87 -0.28 22.89
C LEU A 131 -10.40 -1.60 22.31
N ASN A 132 -11.20 -1.56 21.23
CA ASN A 132 -11.73 -2.74 20.56
C ASN A 132 -10.94 -3.16 19.30
N LEU A 133 -9.95 -2.39 18.85
CA LEU A 133 -9.19 -2.71 17.65
C LEU A 133 -7.73 -3.01 18.00
N HIS A 134 -7.43 -4.30 18.05
CA HIS A 134 -6.13 -4.87 18.34
C HIS A 134 -5.10 -4.43 17.27
N SER A 135 -4.35 -3.35 17.50
CA SER A 135 -3.14 -3.02 16.74
C SER A 135 -2.25 -2.04 17.52
N PHE A 136 -0.97 -2.37 17.52
CA PHE A 136 0.15 -1.73 18.24
C PHE A 136 0.06 -0.20 18.32
N VAL A 137 -0.20 0.33 19.51
CA VAL A 137 -0.01 1.75 19.81
C VAL A 137 1.48 1.95 20.09
N ILE A 138 2.24 2.42 19.09
CA ILE A 138 3.60 2.92 19.36
C ILE A 138 3.44 4.26 20.07
N ALA A 139 3.90 4.30 21.31
CA ALA A 139 3.75 5.42 22.22
C ALA A 139 4.26 6.75 21.61
N SER A 140 3.51 7.82 21.93
CA SER A 140 3.86 9.25 21.87
C SER A 140 3.38 10.09 20.69
N ARG A 141 2.91 9.53 19.58
CA ARG A 141 2.16 10.24 18.52
C ARG A 141 1.18 9.27 17.87
N PHE A 142 -0.11 9.62 17.84
CA PHE A 142 -1.18 8.80 17.26
C PHE A 142 -0.99 8.65 15.74
N LEU A 143 -0.15 7.71 15.29
CA LEU A 143 -0.01 7.36 13.88
C LEU A 143 -1.02 6.25 13.55
N LEU A 144 -1.93 6.53 12.61
CA LEU A 144 -2.75 5.48 11.98
C LEU A 144 -1.90 4.84 10.91
N ALA A 145 -1.78 3.51 10.88
CA ALA A 145 -0.94 2.82 9.91
C ALA A 145 -1.61 1.57 9.37
N ASP A 146 -1.30 1.24 8.12
CA ASP A 146 -1.69 0.00 7.47
C ASP A 146 -0.53 -0.51 6.59
N LYS A 147 -0.60 -1.75 6.11
CA LYS A 147 0.55 -2.45 5.50
C LYS A 147 0.23 -3.07 4.14
N ILE A 148 1.27 -3.15 3.31
CA ILE A 148 1.29 -3.77 1.99
C ILE A 148 2.39 -4.83 2.00
N CYS A 149 2.05 -6.07 1.63
CA CYS A 149 3.03 -7.09 1.32
C CYS A 149 3.54 -6.90 -0.12
N CYS A 150 4.83 -6.64 -0.29
CA CYS A 150 5.43 -6.53 -1.62
C CYS A 150 6.46 -7.65 -1.79
N VAL A 151 6.25 -8.48 -2.82
CA VAL A 151 7.14 -9.59 -3.19
C VAL A 151 7.65 -9.34 -4.60
N ILE A 152 8.97 -9.28 -4.72
CA ILE A 152 9.68 -9.08 -5.97
C ILE A 152 10.36 -10.40 -6.33
N ASN A 153 9.96 -10.97 -7.46
CA ASN A 153 10.45 -12.25 -7.95
C ASN A 153 11.58 -12.03 -8.95
N ASP A 154 12.55 -12.93 -8.96
CA ASP A 154 13.56 -12.93 -10.01
C ASP A 154 12.96 -13.31 -11.38
N ASN A 155 13.67 -12.99 -12.44
CA ASN A 155 13.27 -13.31 -13.82
C ASN A 155 13.44 -14.80 -14.17
N LEU A 156 13.87 -15.66 -13.22
CA LEU A 156 14.32 -17.02 -13.53
C LEU A 156 13.18 -17.92 -14.03
N ALA A 157 11.95 -17.68 -13.56
CA ALA A 157 10.78 -18.43 -14.02
C ALA A 157 10.45 -18.17 -15.51
N LEU A 158 10.70 -16.96 -16.01
CA LEU A 158 10.44 -16.60 -17.41
C LEU A 158 11.57 -17.06 -18.33
N SER A 159 12.83 -16.99 -17.87
CA SER A 159 13.98 -17.48 -18.63
C SER A 159 13.97 -19.00 -18.80
N GLN A 160 13.55 -19.75 -17.77
CA GLN A 160 13.40 -21.22 -17.86
C GLN A 160 12.28 -21.63 -18.84
N LEU A 161 11.19 -20.87 -18.92
CA LEU A 161 10.13 -21.10 -19.91
C LEU A 161 10.61 -20.79 -21.34
N THR A 162 11.42 -19.75 -21.54
CA THR A 162 12.04 -19.48 -22.85
C THR A 162 13.07 -20.53 -23.24
N ASP A 163 13.83 -21.10 -22.29
CA ASP A 163 14.77 -22.19 -22.55
C ASP A 163 14.05 -23.52 -22.85
N LEU A 164 12.93 -23.80 -22.18
CA LEU A 164 12.12 -24.98 -22.49
C LEU A 164 11.44 -24.86 -23.85
N ASN A 165 10.97 -23.66 -24.21
CA ASN A 165 10.38 -23.37 -25.51
C ASN A 165 11.42 -23.32 -26.65
N SER A 166 12.68 -22.97 -26.36
CA SER A 166 13.78 -23.01 -27.33
C SER A 166 14.29 -24.44 -27.59
N LEU A 167 14.18 -25.33 -26.60
CA LEU A 167 14.38 -26.78 -26.76
C LEU A 167 13.25 -27.47 -27.52
N LEU A 168 12.07 -26.83 -27.61
CA LEU A 168 10.89 -27.31 -28.32
C LEU A 168 10.73 -26.71 -29.73
N GLN A 169 11.83 -26.27 -30.37
CA GLN A 169 11.75 -25.87 -31.77
C GLN A 169 11.16 -27.00 -32.64
N PRO A 170 10.17 -26.70 -33.50
CA PRO A 170 9.57 -27.69 -34.36
C PRO A 170 10.59 -28.08 -35.44
N HIS A 171 11.31 -29.18 -35.22
CA HIS A 171 11.94 -29.87 -36.33
C HIS A 171 10.81 -30.35 -37.26
N ASP A 172 10.76 -29.70 -38.41
CA ASP A 172 10.09 -30.04 -39.66
C ASP A 172 9.34 -31.39 -39.68
N GLY A 173 8.02 -31.33 -39.83
CA GLY A 173 7.34 -32.17 -40.82
C GLY A 173 6.86 -33.58 -40.46
N ILE A 174 6.67 -33.97 -39.18
CA ILE A 174 6.13 -35.33 -38.86
C ILE A 174 4.80 -35.34 -38.08
N ILE A 175 4.35 -34.22 -37.48
CA ILE A 175 3.13 -34.21 -36.64
C ILE A 175 1.81 -34.10 -37.44
N SER A 176 1.83 -33.99 -38.78
CA SER A 176 0.58 -34.06 -39.57
C SER A 176 0.08 -35.50 -39.83
N SER A 177 0.90 -36.54 -39.58
CA SER A 177 0.50 -37.94 -39.83
C SER A 177 -0.12 -38.63 -38.59
N LEU A 178 0.21 -38.19 -37.37
CA LEU A 178 -0.27 -38.84 -36.14
C LEU A 178 -1.65 -38.35 -35.66
N MET A 179 -2.22 -37.30 -36.27
CA MET A 179 -3.57 -36.80 -35.97
C MET A 179 -4.65 -37.30 -36.94
N SER A 180 -4.33 -38.22 -37.87
CA SER A 180 -5.33 -38.86 -38.75
C SER A 180 -5.68 -40.31 -38.38
N HIS A 181 -5.00 -40.93 -37.41
CA HIS A 181 -5.22 -42.35 -37.06
C HIS A 181 -5.93 -42.58 -35.72
N LYS A 182 -6.47 -41.53 -35.10
CA LYS A 182 -7.30 -41.65 -33.87
C LYS A 182 -8.77 -41.27 -34.07
N LYS A 183 -9.27 -41.38 -35.29
CA LYS A 183 -10.70 -41.12 -35.61
C LYS A 183 -11.42 -42.26 -36.32
N THR A 184 -10.81 -43.44 -36.43
CA THR A 184 -11.51 -44.65 -36.88
C THR A 184 -10.92 -45.89 -36.19
N LEU A 185 -11.29 -46.09 -34.93
CA LEU A 185 -11.52 -47.37 -34.22
C LEU A 185 -11.85 -47.08 -32.75
#